data_AF-A0A7W1R7W9-F1
#
_entry.id   AF-A0A7W1R7W9-F1
#
_cell.length_a   1.000
_cell.length_b   1.000
_cell.length_c   1.000
_cell.angle_alpha   90.00
_cell.angle_beta   90.00
_cell.angle_gamma   90.00
#
_symmetry.space_group_name_H-M   'P 1'
#
loop_
_entity.id
_entity.type
_entity.pdbx_description
1 polymer ?
#
loop_
_entity_poly.entity_id
_entity_poly.type
_entity_poly.pdbx_seq_one_letter_code
_entity_poly.pdbx_strand_id
1 'polypeptide(L)'
;MAGSSDASQGEFERDTNYITDRITADGRDGWPVEPDRYRLIVARACPWANRAIIVRRLLGLEDVLSMGECGPTHDERSWTFDLDPGGVDSVLGYERLQQAFFARQPDYPRGITVPAIVDVPTKQVVTNDFAQITIDFSLEWSAHHRDGAPELYPEHLRDEIDEIAERVFHEVNNGVYRCGFASSQSAYDQSYERLFAAL
;
A
#
# COMPACT_ATOMS: atom_id res chain seq x y z
N MET A 1 -2.63 2.62 -12.03
CA MET A 1 -3.48 2.32 -10.85
C MET A 1 -4.32 1.08 -11.16
N ALA A 2 -4.57 0.22 -10.17
CA ALA A 2 -5.43 -0.95 -10.34
C ALA A 2 -6.91 -0.54 -10.21
N GLY A 3 -7.72 -0.84 -11.22
CA GLY A 3 -9.16 -0.53 -11.27
C GLY A 3 -9.68 -0.48 -12.71
N SER A 4 -10.98 -0.61 -12.89
CA SER A 4 -11.68 -0.56 -14.18
C SER A 4 -12.92 0.31 -14.09
N SER A 5 -13.36 0.86 -15.22
CA SER A 5 -14.68 1.50 -15.34
C SER A 5 -15.72 0.46 -15.78
N ASP A 6 -16.85 0.35 -15.08
CA ASP A 6 -17.98 -0.44 -15.57
C ASP A 6 -18.55 0.24 -16.83
N ALA A 7 -18.43 -0.43 -17.98
CA ALA A 7 -18.88 0.09 -19.27
C ALA A 7 -20.41 0.32 -19.33
N SER A 8 -21.18 -0.23 -18.38
CA SER A 8 -22.64 -0.13 -18.35
C SER A 8 -23.18 1.03 -17.50
N GLN A 9 -22.44 1.48 -16.47
CA GLN A 9 -22.87 2.55 -15.55
C GLN A 9 -21.90 3.72 -15.44
N GLY A 10 -20.65 3.55 -15.90
CA GLY A 10 -19.61 4.57 -15.87
C GLY A 10 -19.00 4.83 -14.48
N GLU A 11 -19.31 3.99 -13.49
CA GLU A 11 -18.67 4.01 -12.17
C GLU A 11 -17.26 3.40 -12.24
N PHE A 12 -16.34 3.99 -11.48
CA PHE A 12 -15.01 3.44 -11.25
C PHE A 12 -15.03 2.41 -10.13
N GLU A 13 -14.56 1.20 -10.43
CA GLU A 13 -14.37 0.12 -9.47
C GLU A 13 -12.87 -0.13 -9.24
N ARG A 14 -12.46 -0.15 -7.97
CA ARG A 14 -11.08 -0.42 -7.58
C ARG A 14 -10.86 -1.92 -7.48
N ASP A 15 -9.84 -2.42 -8.16
CA ASP A 15 -9.36 -3.79 -7.93
C ASP A 15 -8.65 -3.87 -6.57
N THR A 16 -9.24 -4.65 -5.66
CA THR A 16 -8.78 -4.86 -4.29
C THR A 16 -8.18 -6.25 -4.09
N ASN A 17 -7.96 -7.00 -5.17
CA ASN A 17 -7.32 -8.30 -5.11
C ASN A 17 -5.80 -8.14 -4.88
N TYR A 18 -5.41 -8.01 -3.61
CA TYR A 18 -4.02 -7.90 -3.18
C TYR A 18 -3.37 -9.26 -2.92
N ILE A 19 -2.06 -9.24 -2.73
CA ILE A 19 -1.31 -10.32 -2.10
C ILE A 19 -1.44 -10.12 -0.60
N THR A 20 -2.11 -11.05 0.07
CA THR A 20 -2.59 -10.89 1.45
C THR A 20 -1.75 -11.62 2.49
N ASP A 21 -0.62 -12.23 2.10
CA ASP A 21 0.32 -12.78 3.10
C ASP A 21 0.70 -11.68 4.09
N ARG A 22 0.89 -12.07 5.35
CA ARG A 22 1.24 -11.15 6.42
C ARG A 22 2.64 -11.40 6.94
N ILE A 23 3.32 -10.31 7.29
CA ILE A 23 4.58 -10.37 8.03
C ILE A 23 4.23 -10.29 9.51
N THR A 24 4.42 -11.40 10.22
CA THR A 24 3.86 -11.60 11.56
C THR A 24 4.94 -12.04 12.53
N ALA A 25 4.79 -11.71 13.82
CA ALA A 25 5.79 -12.05 14.82
C ALA A 25 5.99 -13.58 14.96
N ASP A 26 4.91 -14.34 14.73
CA ASP A 26 4.91 -15.80 14.74
C ASP A 26 5.26 -16.43 13.38
N GLY A 27 5.38 -15.62 12.32
CA GLY A 27 5.72 -16.08 10.98
C GLY A 27 4.68 -17.01 10.35
N ARG A 28 3.40 -16.88 10.70
CA ARG A 28 2.34 -17.83 10.34
C ARG A 28 2.15 -18.06 8.83
N ASP A 29 2.49 -17.07 8.01
CA ASP A 29 2.44 -17.16 6.54
C ASP A 29 3.81 -17.45 5.91
N GLY A 30 4.82 -17.81 6.71
CA GLY A 30 6.20 -18.04 6.26
C GLY A 30 7.08 -16.78 6.24
N TRP A 31 6.53 -15.65 6.70
CA TRP A 31 7.22 -14.35 6.74
C TRP A 31 7.29 -13.82 8.19
N PRO A 32 8.27 -14.26 9.00
CA PRO A 32 8.45 -13.77 10.36
C PRO A 32 8.98 -12.34 10.38
N VAL A 33 8.59 -11.53 11.37
CA VAL A 33 9.22 -10.21 11.60
C VAL A 33 10.70 -10.40 11.93
N GLU A 34 11.56 -9.87 11.06
CA GLU A 34 13.02 -9.93 11.19
C GLU A 34 13.63 -8.59 10.74
N PRO A 35 14.41 -7.90 11.60
CA PRO A 35 15.13 -6.70 11.22
C PRO A 35 16.00 -6.91 9.98
N ASP A 36 16.08 -5.88 9.13
CA ASP A 36 16.92 -5.82 7.93
C ASP A 36 16.56 -6.82 6.81
N ARG A 37 15.53 -7.66 7.00
CA ARG A 37 15.08 -8.63 5.99
C ARG A 37 14.17 -8.02 4.93
N TYR A 38 13.33 -7.07 5.33
CA TYR A 38 12.27 -6.54 4.49
C TYR A 38 12.59 -5.14 3.98
N ARG A 39 12.00 -4.82 2.83
CA ARG A 39 12.07 -3.49 2.22
C ARG A 39 10.68 -3.02 1.83
N LEU A 40 10.29 -1.88 2.37
CA LEU A 40 9.07 -1.17 2.02
C LEU A 40 9.30 -0.36 0.73
N ILE A 41 8.58 -0.68 -0.34
CA ILE A 41 8.59 0.08 -1.59
C ILE A 41 7.38 1.01 -1.65
N VAL A 42 7.64 2.30 -1.87
CA VAL A 42 6.64 3.37 -1.84
C VAL A 42 6.80 4.32 -3.01
N ALA A 43 5.80 5.19 -3.20
CA ALA A 43 5.95 6.40 -3.99
C ALA A 43 5.27 7.55 -3.26
N ARG A 44 5.91 8.73 -3.16
CA ARG A 44 5.34 9.89 -2.46
C ARG A 44 4.04 10.41 -3.07
N ALA A 45 3.81 10.14 -4.35
CA ALA A 45 2.58 10.50 -5.05
C ALA A 45 1.36 9.65 -4.62
N CYS A 46 1.59 8.43 -4.11
CA CYS A 46 0.50 7.49 -3.80
C CYS A 46 0.01 7.70 -2.36
N PRO A 47 -1.27 8.06 -2.13
CA PRO A 47 -1.78 8.28 -0.78
C PRO A 47 -1.80 7.00 0.07
N TRP A 48 -1.98 5.83 -0.55
CA TRP A 48 -1.94 4.54 0.13
C TRP A 48 -0.54 4.24 0.65
N ALA A 49 0.49 4.48 -0.18
CA ALA A 49 1.87 4.27 0.21
C ALA A 49 2.31 5.27 1.28
N ASN A 50 1.81 6.51 1.20
CA ASN A 50 2.11 7.54 2.17
C ASN A 50 1.65 7.18 3.60
N ARG A 51 0.57 6.40 3.75
CA ARG A 51 0.17 5.85 5.06
C ARG A 51 1.27 4.98 5.66
N ALA A 52 1.82 4.05 4.87
CA ALA A 52 2.92 3.19 5.31
C ALA A 52 4.18 4.00 5.66
N ILE A 53 4.49 5.06 4.91
CA ILE A 53 5.60 5.99 5.24
C ILE A 53 5.39 6.64 6.61
N ILE A 54 4.19 7.19 6.84
CA ILE A 54 3.84 7.88 8.09
C ILE A 54 3.89 6.91 9.27
N VAL A 55 3.24 5.74 9.15
CA VAL A 55 3.21 4.74 10.23
C VAL A 55 4.61 4.21 10.55
N ARG A 56 5.40 3.86 9.52
CA ARG A 56 6.81 3.47 9.69
C ARG A 56 7.60 4.51 10.50
N ARG A 57 7.43 5.79 10.16
CA ARG A 57 8.12 6.91 10.83
C ARG A 57 7.62 7.15 12.26
N LEU A 58 6.31 7.08 12.49
CA LEU A 58 5.72 7.27 13.81
C LEU A 58 6.17 6.18 14.78
N LEU A 59 6.28 4.94 14.31
CA LEU A 59 6.65 3.80 15.14
C LEU A 59 8.16 3.62 15.32
N GLY A 60 8.99 4.35 14.57
CA GLY A 60 10.45 4.26 14.69
C GLY A 60 11.05 3.05 13.97
N LEU A 61 10.38 2.53 12.94
CA LEU A 61 10.79 1.31 12.24
C LEU A 61 11.89 1.56 11.20
N GLU A 62 12.49 2.76 11.14
CA GLU A 62 13.41 3.10 10.06
C GLU A 62 14.68 2.27 10.01
N ASP A 63 15.17 1.87 11.19
CA ASP A 63 16.43 1.13 11.33
C ASP A 63 16.28 -0.37 11.08
N VAL A 64 15.04 -0.91 11.12
CA VAL A 64 14.78 -2.35 10.98
C VAL A 64 14.04 -2.71 9.69
N LEU A 65 13.39 -1.73 9.06
CA LEU A 65 12.64 -1.90 7.81
C LEU A 65 13.13 -0.87 6.80
N SER A 66 13.97 -1.29 5.86
CA SER A 66 14.49 -0.39 4.82
C SER A 66 13.38 0.11 3.89
N MET A 67 13.61 1.22 3.18
CA MET A 67 12.62 1.82 2.28
C MET A 67 13.24 2.19 0.93
N GLY A 68 12.52 1.88 -0.16
CA GLY A 68 12.83 2.31 -1.53
C GLY A 68 11.72 3.20 -2.09
N GLU A 69 12.09 4.20 -2.90
CA GLU A 69 11.17 5.21 -3.41
C GLU A 69 11.11 5.15 -4.94
N CYS A 70 9.93 4.84 -5.48
CA CYS A 70 9.67 4.90 -6.90
C CYS A 70 9.44 6.35 -7.37
N GLY A 71 9.77 6.61 -8.63
CA GLY A 71 9.48 7.89 -9.28
C GLY A 71 7.98 8.17 -9.43
N PRO A 72 7.60 9.45 -9.59
CA PRO A 72 6.21 9.87 -9.67
C PRO A 72 5.57 9.56 -11.03
N THR A 73 6.37 9.27 -12.07
CA THR A 73 5.91 9.03 -13.44
C THR A 73 6.32 7.65 -13.92
N HIS A 74 5.43 6.97 -14.65
CA HIS A 74 5.70 5.65 -15.20
C HIS A 74 4.80 5.33 -16.39
N ASP A 75 5.16 4.30 -17.17
CA ASP A 75 4.34 3.77 -18.26
C ASP A 75 3.31 2.72 -17.74
N GLU A 76 2.68 1.99 -18.67
CA GLU A 76 1.68 0.95 -18.37
C GLU A 76 2.20 -0.20 -17.48
N ARG A 77 3.53 -0.39 -17.42
CA ARG A 77 4.17 -1.42 -16.59
C ARG A 77 4.39 -0.95 -15.14
N SER A 78 3.81 0.20 -14.78
CA SER A 78 3.79 0.75 -13.42
C SER A 78 5.18 1.20 -12.92
N TRP A 79 5.30 1.36 -11.59
CA TRP A 79 6.36 2.04 -10.86
C TRP A 79 7.82 1.68 -11.24
N THR A 80 8.63 2.72 -11.38
CA THR A 80 10.07 2.68 -11.73
C THR A 80 10.93 3.29 -10.63
N PHE A 81 12.21 2.92 -10.57
CA PHE A 81 13.21 3.48 -9.66
C PHE A 81 14.10 4.52 -10.36
N ASP A 82 13.50 5.34 -11.23
CA ASP A 82 14.14 6.35 -12.07
C ASP A 82 14.73 7.55 -11.31
N LEU A 83 14.38 7.70 -10.02
CA LEU A 83 14.97 8.70 -9.14
C LEU A 83 16.32 8.27 -8.55
N ASP A 84 16.60 6.96 -8.53
CA ASP A 84 17.81 6.40 -7.92
C ASP A 84 18.99 6.40 -8.92
N PRO A 85 20.24 6.44 -8.44
CA PRO A 85 21.43 6.33 -9.29
C PRO A 85 21.38 5.09 -10.19
N GLY A 86 21.49 5.30 -11.50
CA GLY A 86 21.42 4.22 -12.49
C GLY A 86 20.00 3.73 -12.81
N GLY A 87 18.96 4.35 -12.24
CA GLY A 87 17.57 3.99 -12.49
C GLY A 87 17.15 2.66 -11.88
N VAL A 88 17.80 2.26 -10.78
CA VAL A 88 17.57 0.98 -10.08
C VAL A 88 17.44 1.19 -8.58
N ASP A 89 16.57 0.43 -7.93
CA ASP A 89 16.51 0.38 -6.47
C ASP A 89 17.86 -0.07 -5.90
N SER A 90 18.41 0.72 -5.00
CA SER A 90 19.77 0.51 -4.45
C SER A 90 19.98 -0.82 -3.71
N VAL A 91 18.92 -1.49 -3.25
CA VAL A 91 19.01 -2.75 -2.50
C VAL A 91 18.58 -3.94 -3.36
N LEU A 92 17.45 -3.82 -4.06
CA LEU A 92 16.90 -4.88 -4.89
C LEU A 92 17.61 -4.99 -6.25
N GLY A 93 18.20 -3.89 -6.73
CA GLY A 93 18.81 -3.82 -8.07
C GLY A 93 17.79 -3.94 -9.20
N TYR A 94 16.52 -3.63 -8.94
CA TYR A 94 15.45 -3.63 -9.93
C TYR A 94 15.23 -2.25 -10.50
N GLU A 95 15.02 -2.15 -11.80
CA GLU A 95 14.61 -0.92 -12.48
C GLU A 95 13.13 -0.61 -12.24
N ARG A 96 12.34 -1.66 -11.99
CA ARG A 96 10.88 -1.60 -11.86
C ARG A 96 10.36 -2.48 -10.74
N LEU A 97 9.34 -2.01 -10.03
CA LEU A 97 8.71 -2.80 -8.96
C LEU A 97 8.06 -4.09 -9.48
N GLN A 98 7.59 -4.10 -10.73
CA GLN A 98 7.01 -5.28 -11.37
C GLN A 98 7.94 -6.51 -11.32
N GLN A 99 9.26 -6.31 -11.33
CA GLN A 99 10.23 -7.40 -11.23
C GLN A 99 10.09 -8.18 -9.92
N ALA A 100 9.79 -7.53 -8.80
CA ALA A 100 9.55 -8.21 -7.51
C ALA A 100 8.24 -9.01 -7.49
N PHE A 101 7.20 -8.52 -8.18
CA PHE A 101 5.94 -9.27 -8.36
C PHE A 101 6.16 -10.52 -9.21
N PHE A 102 6.89 -10.39 -10.32
CA PHE A 102 7.20 -11.52 -11.20
C PHE A 102 8.19 -12.52 -10.60
N ALA A 103 9.09 -12.07 -9.72
CA ALA A 103 9.95 -12.95 -8.96
C ALA A 103 9.15 -13.88 -8.03
N ARG A 104 8.01 -13.42 -7.51
CA ARG A 104 7.08 -14.23 -6.70
C ARG A 104 6.18 -15.10 -7.55
N GLN A 105 5.49 -14.48 -8.50
CA GLN A 105 4.52 -15.15 -9.36
C GLN A 105 4.84 -14.78 -10.80
N PRO A 106 5.46 -15.70 -11.56
CA PRO A 106 5.59 -15.53 -13.01
C PRO A 106 4.21 -15.22 -13.61
N ASP A 107 4.17 -14.23 -14.50
CA ASP A 107 2.95 -13.76 -15.17
C ASP A 107 1.85 -13.21 -14.22
N TYR A 108 2.25 -12.53 -13.13
CA TYR A 108 1.31 -11.88 -12.21
C TYR A 108 0.27 -11.02 -12.96
N PRO A 109 -1.03 -11.37 -12.92
CA PRO A 109 -2.03 -10.80 -13.82
C PRO A 109 -2.71 -9.53 -13.29
N ARG A 110 -2.42 -9.14 -12.05
CA ARG A 110 -3.09 -8.04 -11.34
C ARG A 110 -2.22 -6.78 -11.34
N GLY A 111 -2.77 -5.69 -10.81
CA GLY A 111 -2.06 -4.41 -10.74
C GLY A 111 -0.79 -4.45 -9.90
N ILE A 112 0.29 -3.85 -10.43
CA ILE A 112 1.55 -3.60 -9.71
C ILE A 112 1.40 -2.30 -8.91
N THR A 113 1.21 -2.40 -7.60
CA THR A 113 0.87 -1.28 -6.72
C THR A 113 1.94 -0.99 -5.67
N VAL A 114 1.93 0.26 -5.18
CA VAL A 114 2.59 0.67 -3.94
C VAL A 114 1.52 1.06 -2.91
N PRO A 115 1.73 0.83 -1.60
CA PRO A 115 2.93 0.24 -1.00
C PRO A 115 3.04 -1.25 -1.31
N ALA A 116 4.26 -1.75 -1.33
CA ALA A 116 4.56 -3.18 -1.38
C ALA A 116 5.72 -3.46 -0.42
N ILE A 117 5.67 -4.58 0.31
CA ILE A 117 6.81 -5.06 1.08
C ILE A 117 7.48 -6.17 0.29
N VAL A 118 8.79 -6.05 0.08
CA VAL A 118 9.62 -7.03 -0.63
C VAL A 118 10.56 -7.68 0.37
N ASP A 119 10.65 -9.01 0.33
CA ASP A 119 11.68 -9.76 1.03
C ASP A 119 13.01 -9.59 0.29
N VAL A 120 14.00 -8.99 0.94
CA VAL A 120 15.28 -8.65 0.29
C VAL A 120 16.06 -9.90 -0.17
N PRO A 121 16.16 -10.98 0.63
CA PRO A 121 16.89 -12.18 0.21
C PRO A 121 16.32 -12.84 -1.05
N THR A 122 15.00 -13.02 -1.12
CA THR A 122 14.34 -13.67 -2.28
C THR A 122 14.01 -12.69 -3.40
N LYS A 123 14.01 -11.38 -3.10
CA LYS A 123 13.54 -10.29 -3.96
C LYS A 123 12.08 -10.42 -4.39
N GLN A 124 11.29 -11.18 -3.64
CA GLN A 124 9.89 -11.43 -3.91
C GLN A 124 9.01 -10.45 -3.14
N VAL A 125 7.94 -9.97 -3.77
CA VAL A 125 6.91 -9.22 -3.04
C VAL A 125 6.24 -10.13 -2.01
N VAL A 126 6.17 -9.70 -0.75
CA VAL A 126 5.47 -10.41 0.33
C VAL A 126 4.01 -9.99 0.38
N THR A 127 3.75 -8.69 0.32
CA THR A 127 2.39 -8.16 0.40
C THR A 127 2.30 -6.78 -0.24
N ASN A 128 1.12 -6.49 -0.79
CA ASN A 128 0.74 -5.15 -1.23
C ASN A 128 -0.64 -4.75 -0.68
N ASP A 129 -1.12 -5.44 0.36
CA ASP A 129 -2.34 -5.11 1.08
C ASP A 129 -2.09 -3.92 2.01
N PHE A 130 -2.27 -2.72 1.46
CA PHE A 130 -1.91 -1.47 2.12
C PHE A 130 -2.62 -1.23 3.45
N ALA A 131 -3.86 -1.74 3.60
CA ALA A 131 -4.63 -1.58 4.82
C ALA A 131 -4.01 -2.43 5.93
N GLN A 132 -3.79 -3.72 5.65
CA GLN A 132 -3.20 -4.65 6.59
C GLN A 132 -1.75 -4.31 6.95
N ILE A 133 -0.94 -3.83 5.99
CA ILE A 133 0.47 -3.43 6.22
C ILE A 133 0.60 -2.47 7.42
N THR A 134 -0.26 -1.46 7.50
CA THR A 134 -0.16 -0.44 8.57
C THR A 134 -0.60 -0.97 9.94
N ILE A 135 -1.53 -1.91 9.97
CA ILE A 135 -1.94 -2.61 11.19
C ILE A 135 -0.82 -3.55 11.66
N ASP A 136 -0.21 -4.30 10.73
CA ASP A 136 0.88 -5.22 11.05
C ASP A 136 2.11 -4.46 11.56
N PHE A 137 2.44 -3.29 11.00
CA PHE A 137 3.47 -2.42 11.58
C PHE A 137 3.15 -2.03 13.03
N SER A 138 1.88 -1.79 13.35
CA SER A 138 1.45 -1.37 14.69
C SER A 138 1.42 -2.51 15.70
N LEU A 139 1.13 -3.75 15.25
CA LEU A 139 0.94 -4.89 16.15
C LEU A 139 2.10 -5.88 16.11
N GLU A 140 2.44 -6.38 14.92
CA GLU A 140 3.40 -7.47 14.72
C GLU A 140 4.84 -6.99 14.89
N TRP A 141 5.13 -5.72 14.56
CA TRP A 141 6.45 -5.11 14.70
C TRP A 141 6.70 -4.40 16.04
N SER A 142 5.79 -4.56 17.01
CA SER A 142 5.80 -3.84 18.30
C SER A 142 7.11 -4.01 19.09
N ALA A 143 7.76 -5.17 18.99
CA ALA A 143 9.07 -5.43 19.63
C ALA A 143 10.21 -4.55 19.09
N HIS A 144 10.02 -3.90 17.94
CA HIS A 144 11.00 -3.02 17.30
C HIS A 144 10.57 -1.55 17.27
N HIS A 145 9.49 -1.19 17.96
CA HIS A 145 9.09 0.20 18.07
C HIS A 145 10.10 0.97 18.92
N ARG A 146 10.34 2.22 18.55
CA ARG A 146 11.14 3.13 19.38
C ARG A 146 10.42 3.46 20.69
N ASP A 147 11.18 3.82 21.70
CA ASP A 147 10.64 4.33 22.96
C ASP A 147 9.65 5.50 22.71
N GLY A 148 8.47 5.41 23.31
CA GLY A 148 7.41 6.40 23.18
C GLY A 148 6.73 6.42 21.80
N ALA A 149 6.81 5.35 21.00
CA ALA A 149 5.93 5.16 19.87
C ALA A 149 4.44 5.16 20.32
N PRO A 150 3.53 5.83 19.58
CA PRO A 150 2.11 5.85 19.93
C PRO A 150 1.44 4.51 19.62
N GLU A 151 0.41 4.16 20.38
CA GLU A 151 -0.50 3.07 20.03
C GLU A 151 -1.48 3.56 18.95
N LEU A 152 -1.23 3.20 17.69
CA LEU A 152 -2.06 3.64 16.56
C LEU A 152 -3.33 2.80 16.36
N TYR A 153 -3.38 1.60 16.95
CA TYR A 153 -4.50 0.66 16.83
C TYR A 153 -4.75 -0.11 18.15
N PRO A 154 -4.98 0.60 19.27
CA PRO A 154 -5.13 -0.01 20.59
C PRO A 154 -6.45 -0.79 20.68
N GLU A 155 -6.43 -1.92 21.39
CA GLU A 155 -7.54 -2.88 21.43
C GLU A 155 -8.89 -2.24 21.78
N HIS A 156 -8.92 -1.34 22.76
CA HIS A 156 -10.14 -0.69 23.24
C HIS A 156 -10.77 0.33 22.28
N LEU A 157 -10.11 0.69 21.16
CA LEU A 157 -10.62 1.62 20.15
C LEU A 157 -10.81 0.98 18.77
N ARG A 158 -10.49 -0.31 18.59
CA ARG A 158 -10.47 -0.94 17.26
C ARG A 158 -11.81 -0.87 16.55
N ASP A 159 -12.90 -1.19 17.24
CA ASP A 159 -14.25 -1.15 16.65
C ASP A 159 -14.60 0.25 16.13
N GLU A 160 -14.31 1.31 16.90
CA GLU A 160 -14.55 2.70 16.48
C GLU A 160 -13.63 3.12 15.33
N ILE A 161 -12.35 2.73 15.38
CA ILE A 161 -11.38 3.00 14.32
C ILE A 161 -11.83 2.34 13.02
N ASP A 162 -12.25 1.08 13.07
CA ASP A 162 -12.65 0.29 11.90
C ASP A 162 -13.93 0.87 11.27
N GLU A 163 -14.92 1.23 12.08
CA GLU A 163 -16.16 1.88 11.59
C GLU A 163 -15.85 3.21 10.87
N ILE A 164 -15.02 4.06 11.49
CA ILE A 164 -14.63 5.35 10.89
C ILE A 164 -13.79 5.13 9.63
N ALA A 165 -12.82 4.21 9.68
CA ALA A 165 -11.92 3.92 8.57
C ALA A 165 -12.67 3.37 7.35
N GLU A 166 -13.66 2.50 7.55
CA GLU A 166 -14.50 1.96 6.49
C GLU A 166 -15.27 3.08 5.78
N ARG A 167 -15.98 3.94 6.54
CA ARG A 167 -16.71 5.09 5.99
C ARG A 167 -15.78 6.05 5.25
N VAL A 168 -14.65 6.43 5.86
CA VAL A 168 -13.68 7.36 5.27
C VAL A 168 -13.04 6.76 4.01
N PHE A 169 -12.78 5.45 4.00
CA PHE A 169 -12.28 4.77 2.81
C PHE A 169 -13.29 4.86 1.65
N HIS A 170 -14.55 4.48 1.87
CA HIS A 170 -15.55 4.42 0.81
C HIS A 170 -15.98 5.79 0.31
N GLU A 171 -16.25 6.73 1.22
CA GLU A 171 -16.85 8.02 0.86
C GLU A 171 -15.81 9.08 0.51
N VAL A 172 -14.62 9.02 1.09
CA VAL A 172 -13.60 10.08 0.93
C VAL A 172 -12.39 9.59 0.15
N ASN A 173 -11.65 8.61 0.69
CA ASN A 173 -10.37 8.22 0.10
C ASN A 173 -10.55 7.59 -1.28
N ASN A 174 -11.53 6.72 -1.44
CA ASN A 174 -11.91 6.17 -2.74
C ASN A 174 -12.94 7.06 -3.46
N GLY A 175 -13.70 7.88 -2.74
CA GLY A 175 -14.70 8.80 -3.31
C GLY A 175 -14.10 9.79 -4.31
N VAL A 176 -12.93 10.37 -4.00
CA VAL A 176 -12.23 11.27 -4.94
C VAL A 176 -11.81 10.55 -6.24
N TYR A 177 -11.45 9.26 -6.16
CA TYR A 177 -11.14 8.45 -7.34
C TYR A 177 -12.39 8.13 -8.15
N ARG A 178 -13.50 7.80 -7.48
CA ARG A 178 -14.79 7.59 -8.13
C ARG A 178 -15.26 8.83 -8.88
N CYS A 179 -15.09 10.02 -8.30
CA CYS A 179 -15.34 11.28 -8.99
C CYS A 179 -14.41 11.46 -10.20
N GLY A 180 -13.10 11.36 -9.98
CA GLY A 180 -12.10 11.68 -11.00
C GLY A 180 -12.03 10.70 -12.17
N PHE A 181 -12.44 9.45 -11.98
CA PHE A 181 -12.43 8.39 -13.00
C PHE A 181 -13.82 7.99 -13.50
N ALA A 182 -14.87 8.69 -13.07
CA ALA A 182 -16.20 8.50 -13.64
C ALA A 182 -16.18 8.74 -15.16
N SER A 183 -16.80 7.83 -15.93
CA SER A 183 -16.94 7.95 -17.38
C SER A 183 -18.34 8.40 -17.81
N SER A 184 -19.22 8.72 -16.85
CA SER A 184 -20.55 9.29 -17.07
C SER A 184 -20.83 10.44 -16.09
N GLN A 185 -21.64 11.42 -16.53
CA GLN A 185 -22.04 12.55 -15.69
C GLN A 185 -22.81 12.09 -14.44
N SER A 186 -23.70 11.09 -14.57
CA SER A 186 -24.47 10.59 -13.44
C SER A 186 -23.60 9.90 -12.39
N ALA A 187 -22.59 9.13 -12.81
CA ALA A 187 -21.65 8.49 -11.88
C ALA A 187 -20.78 9.54 -11.16
N TYR A 188 -20.39 10.60 -11.88
CA TYR A 188 -19.70 11.75 -11.29
C TYR A 188 -20.58 12.44 -10.25
N ASP A 189 -21.81 12.84 -10.61
CA ASP A 189 -22.72 13.60 -9.73
C ASP A 189 -23.02 12.82 -8.44
N GLN A 190 -23.30 11.51 -8.56
CA GLN A 190 -23.56 10.65 -7.40
C GLN A 190 -22.32 10.55 -6.49
N SER A 191 -21.13 10.39 -7.07
CA SER A 191 -19.89 10.31 -6.29
C SER A 191 -19.55 11.65 -5.64
N TYR A 192 -19.81 12.75 -6.33
CA TYR A 192 -19.60 14.11 -5.84
C TYR A 192 -20.48 14.40 -4.62
N GLU A 193 -21.79 14.12 -4.70
CA GLU A 193 -22.72 14.32 -3.59
C GLU A 193 -22.31 13.52 -2.36
N ARG A 194 -21.95 12.25 -2.53
CA ARG A 194 -21.47 11.37 -1.45
C ARG A 194 -20.20 11.89 -0.79
N LEU A 195 -19.22 12.32 -1.59
CA LEU A 195 -17.97 12.87 -1.10
C LEU A 195 -18.20 14.11 -0.22
N PHE A 196 -18.99 15.07 -0.70
CA PHE A 196 -19.25 16.31 0.04
C PHE A 196 -20.20 16.13 1.22
N ALA A 197 -21.05 15.10 1.23
CA ALA A 197 -21.84 14.74 2.41
C ALA A 197 -21.00 14.12 3.54
N ALA A 198 -19.80 13.62 3.23
CA ALA A 198 -18.92 12.99 4.20
C ALA A 198 -17.86 13.93 4.82
N LEU A 199 -17.66 15.13 4.24
CA LEU A 199 -16.71 16.16 4.69
C LEU A 199 -17.36 17.19 5.62
#